data_AF-D7NFJ3-F1
#
_entry.id   AF-D7NFJ3-F1
#
_cell.length_a   1.000
_cell.length_b   1.000
_cell.length_c   1.000
_cell.angle_alpha   90.00
_cell.angle_beta   90.00
_cell.angle_gamma   90.00
#
_symmetry.space_group_name_H-M   'P 1'
#
loop_
_entity.id
_entity.type
_entity.pdbx_description
1 polymer ?
#
loop_
_entity_poly.entity_id
_entity_poly.type
_entity_poly.pdbx_seq_one_letter_code
_entity_poly.pdbx_strand_id
1 'polypeptide(L)'
;MRRIKMNIKGDAQKESISPERFFDQIMDIAENKRMEIPERHKIRPLFTIYKIEGDGHRIVAKSPADFLHQLRTGSRFDSQGTDNEYMVRFAHRLQELEGYLVSTASPEAFLVDLIAHGFVVAE
;
A
#
# COMPACT_ATOMS: atom_id res chain seq x y z
N MET A 1 -57.91 -23.65 -27.54
CA MET A 1 -57.99 -24.08 -26.12
C MET A 1 -56.79 -24.96 -25.79
N ARG A 2 -56.03 -24.60 -24.73
CA ARG A 2 -55.33 -25.46 -23.75
C ARG A 2 -54.25 -24.61 -23.07
N ARG A 3 -54.55 -24.08 -21.87
CA ARG A 3 -53.56 -23.42 -21.00
C ARG A 3 -52.88 -24.50 -20.17
N ILE A 4 -51.57 -24.66 -20.34
CA ILE A 4 -50.75 -25.52 -19.49
C ILE A 4 -50.48 -24.71 -18.21
N LYS A 5 -51.14 -25.10 -17.10
CA LYS A 5 -50.77 -24.64 -15.76
C LYS A 5 -49.64 -25.54 -15.26
N MET A 6 -48.44 -24.99 -15.13
CA MET A 6 -47.36 -25.66 -14.41
C MET A 6 -47.44 -25.25 -12.93
N ASN A 7 -47.78 -26.20 -12.08
CA ASN A 7 -47.73 -26.08 -10.63
C ASN A 7 -46.25 -26.22 -10.21
N ILE A 8 -45.67 -25.17 -9.65
CA ILE A 8 -44.34 -25.23 -9.03
C ILE A 8 -44.57 -25.45 -7.53
N LYS A 9 -44.51 -26.71 -7.11
CA LYS A 9 -44.30 -27.07 -5.71
C LYS A 9 -43.10 -28.02 -5.69
N GLY A 10 -42.01 -27.58 -5.09
CA GLY A 10 -40.74 -28.29 -5.10
C GLY A 10 -39.71 -27.51 -4.29
N ASP A 11 -39.61 -27.91 -3.04
CA ASP A 11 -38.81 -27.37 -1.96
C ASP A 11 -37.36 -27.05 -2.32
N ALA A 12 -36.95 -25.81 -2.03
CA ALA A 12 -35.57 -25.46 -1.74
C ALA A 12 -35.62 -24.44 -0.61
N GLN A 13 -35.76 -24.93 0.62
CA GLN A 13 -35.53 -24.13 1.83
C GLN A 13 -34.03 -23.80 1.86
N LYS A 14 -33.63 -22.80 1.07
CA LYS A 14 -32.38 -22.08 1.27
C LYS A 14 -32.57 -21.37 2.60
N GLU A 15 -32.03 -21.94 3.66
CA GLU A 15 -31.89 -21.21 4.92
C GLU A 15 -30.95 -20.04 4.65
N SER A 16 -31.53 -18.93 4.20
CA SER A 16 -30.85 -17.65 4.13
C SER A 16 -30.57 -17.27 5.57
N ILE A 17 -29.32 -17.44 6.00
CA ILE A 17 -28.87 -16.79 7.22
C ILE A 17 -29.13 -15.29 7.07
N SER A 18 -29.85 -14.71 8.03
CA SER A 18 -30.01 -13.27 8.09
C SER A 18 -28.64 -12.62 8.25
N PRO A 19 -28.43 -11.40 7.73
CA PRO A 19 -27.20 -10.65 7.97
C PRO A 19 -26.80 -10.61 9.45
N GLU A 20 -27.76 -10.41 10.38
CA GLU A 20 -27.46 -10.36 11.82
C GLU A 20 -26.84 -11.67 12.33
N ARG A 21 -27.50 -12.81 12.09
CA ARG A 21 -26.97 -14.15 12.42
C ARG A 21 -25.59 -14.42 11.83
N PHE A 22 -25.33 -13.96 10.61
CA PHE A 22 -24.02 -14.10 9.98
C PHE A 22 -22.97 -13.27 10.72
N PHE A 23 -23.28 -12.01 11.04
CA PHE A 23 -22.38 -11.16 11.82
C PHE A 23 -22.12 -11.72 13.23
N ASP A 24 -23.15 -12.18 13.93
CA ASP A 24 -23.01 -12.81 15.25
C ASP A 24 -22.09 -14.03 15.20
N GLN A 25 -22.23 -14.87 14.17
CA GLN A 25 -21.38 -16.02 13.95
C GLN A 25 -19.92 -15.62 13.68
N ILE A 26 -19.68 -14.54 12.93
CA ILE A 26 -18.33 -14.01 12.71
C ILE A 26 -17.72 -13.47 14.01
N MET A 27 -18.50 -12.77 14.84
CA MET A 27 -18.03 -12.22 16.11
C MET A 27 -17.71 -13.33 17.13
N ASP A 28 -18.54 -14.36 17.22
CA ASP A 28 -18.29 -15.53 18.08
C ASP A 28 -17.01 -16.26 17.67
N ILE A 29 -16.77 -16.44 16.36
CA ILE A 29 -15.52 -17.00 15.84
C ILE A 29 -14.32 -16.11 16.17
N ALA A 30 -14.46 -14.78 16.08
CA ALA A 30 -13.39 -13.83 16.36
C ALA A 30 -13.02 -13.79 17.85
N GLU A 31 -14.01 -13.86 18.75
CA GLU A 31 -13.79 -13.87 20.20
C GLU A 31 -13.14 -15.17 20.68
N ASN A 32 -13.52 -16.31 20.09
CA ASN A 32 -12.96 -17.61 20.47
C ASN A 32 -11.57 -17.90 19.87
N LYS A 33 -11.10 -17.08 18.92
CA LYS A 33 -9.89 -17.34 18.13
C LYS A 33 -8.87 -16.22 18.33
N ARG A 34 -8.36 -16.08 19.55
CA ARG A 34 -7.04 -15.44 19.77
C ARG A 34 -5.93 -16.35 19.23
N MET A 35 -5.91 -16.56 17.92
CA MET A 35 -4.80 -17.21 17.24
C MET A 35 -3.70 -16.17 17.03
N GLU A 36 -2.58 -16.35 17.72
CA GLU A 36 -1.32 -15.72 17.34
C GLU A 36 -1.03 -16.10 15.89
N ILE A 37 -1.08 -15.11 14.99
CA ILE A 37 -0.77 -15.31 13.58
C ILE A 37 0.74 -15.60 13.50
N PRO A 38 1.17 -16.79 13.04
CA PRO A 38 2.59 -17.07 12.86
C PRO A 38 3.16 -16.09 11.84
N GLU A 39 4.28 -15.42 12.15
CA GLU A 39 4.96 -14.39 11.31
C GLU A 39 5.03 -14.74 9.80
N ARG A 40 5.06 -16.03 9.46
CA ARG A 40 5.05 -16.53 8.07
C ARG A 40 3.79 -16.20 7.26
N HIS A 41 2.70 -15.77 7.90
CA HIS A 41 1.44 -15.40 7.27
C HIS A 41 1.10 -13.91 7.42
N LYS A 42 2.04 -13.08 7.92
CA LYS A 42 1.92 -11.63 7.73
C LYS A 42 2.02 -11.37 6.23
N ILE A 43 0.88 -11.09 5.61
CA ILE A 43 0.82 -10.60 4.24
C ILE A 43 1.68 -9.33 4.25
N ARG A 44 2.86 -9.37 3.62
CA ARG A 44 3.65 -8.16 3.42
C ARG A 44 2.73 -7.14 2.76
N PRO A 45 2.62 -5.92 3.29
CA PRO A 45 1.79 -4.92 2.66
C PRO A 45 2.22 -4.79 1.19
N LEU A 46 1.24 -4.87 0.29
CA LEU A 46 1.48 -4.91 -1.16
C LEU A 46 2.16 -3.61 -1.66
N PHE A 47 2.03 -2.55 -0.86
CA PHE A 47 2.63 -1.23 -1.04
C PHE A 47 2.86 -0.61 0.33
N THR A 48 3.83 0.29 0.40
CA THR A 48 4.10 1.15 1.55
C THR A 48 3.70 2.58 1.19
N ILE A 49 3.11 3.30 2.14
CA ILE A 49 2.81 4.72 1.98
C ILE A 49 3.98 5.49 2.59
N TYR A 50 4.57 6.38 1.81
CA TYR A 50 5.67 7.24 2.21
C TYR A 50 5.18 8.67 2.26
N LYS A 51 5.24 9.29 3.44
CA LYS A 51 4.96 10.71 3.62
C LYS A 51 6.24 11.51 3.44
N ILE A 52 6.22 12.49 2.56
CA ILE A 52 7.31 13.46 2.36
C ILE A 52 7.14 14.58 3.39
N GLU A 53 8.17 14.82 4.19
CA GLU A 53 8.16 15.90 5.17
C GLU A 53 8.34 17.26 4.49
N GLY A 54 7.62 18.27 4.97
CA GLY A 54 7.65 19.64 4.45
C GLY A 54 6.52 20.02 3.50
N ASP A 55 6.04 19.11 2.64
CA ASP A 55 4.94 19.38 1.70
C ASP A 55 3.69 18.52 1.92
N GLY A 56 3.76 17.52 2.81
CA GLY A 56 2.67 16.61 3.14
C GLY A 56 2.27 15.65 2.02
N HIS A 57 3.08 15.56 0.95
CA HIS A 57 2.80 14.67 -0.17
C HIS A 57 2.99 13.22 0.25
N ARG A 58 2.16 12.34 -0.32
CA ARG A 58 2.19 10.90 -0.04
C ARG A 58 2.48 10.13 -1.31
N ILE A 59 3.45 9.23 -1.25
CA ILE A 59 3.85 8.34 -2.33
C ILE A 59 3.47 6.91 -1.94
N VAL A 60 2.77 6.21 -2.83
CA VAL A 60 2.34 4.83 -2.60
C VAL A 60 3.19 3.92 -3.46
N ALA A 61 4.17 3.24 -2.88
CA ALA A 61 5.15 2.49 -3.65
C ALA A 61 5.27 1.03 -3.23
N LYS A 62 5.48 0.15 -4.20
CA LYS A 62 5.65 -1.30 -3.98
C LYS A 62 7.10 -1.70 -3.70
N SER A 63 8.04 -0.83 -4.07
CA SER A 63 9.48 -1.04 -3.90
C SER A 63 10.20 0.32 -3.84
N PRO A 64 11.47 0.35 -3.40
CA PRO A 64 12.26 1.59 -3.40
C PRO A 64 12.46 2.18 -4.81
N ALA A 65 12.58 1.34 -5.83
CA ALA A 65 12.63 1.80 -7.22
C ALA A 65 11.32 2.45 -7.67
N ASP A 66 10.16 1.87 -7.31
CA ASP A 66 8.84 2.44 -7.58
C ASP A 66 8.63 3.77 -6.81
N PHE A 67 9.14 3.85 -5.57
CA PHE A 67 9.17 5.09 -4.81
C PHE A 67 9.96 6.18 -5.53
N LEU A 68 11.19 5.87 -5.96
CA LEU A 68 12.05 6.83 -6.67
C LEU A 68 11.40 7.29 -7.98
N HIS A 69 10.76 6.37 -8.70
CA HIS A 69 10.03 6.68 -9.93
C HIS A 69 8.88 7.65 -9.67
N GLN A 70 8.06 7.40 -8.64
CA GLN A 70 6.96 8.28 -8.26
C GLN A 70 7.45 9.63 -7.74
N LEU A 71 8.55 9.63 -6.98
CA LEU A 71 9.18 10.86 -6.50
C LEU A 71 9.66 11.72 -7.67
N ARG A 72 10.32 11.14 -8.68
CA ARG A 72 10.74 11.85 -9.90
C ARG A 72 9.54 12.36 -10.69
N THR A 73 8.57 11.50 -10.97
CA THR A 73 7.42 11.87 -11.83
C THR A 73 6.50 12.90 -11.16
N GLY A 74 6.42 12.89 -9.82
CA GLY A 74 5.74 13.91 -9.03
C GLY A 74 6.58 15.17 -8.76
N SER A 75 7.88 15.15 -9.07
CA SER A 75 8.80 16.26 -8.82
C SER A 75 8.43 17.48 -9.66
N ARG A 76 8.24 18.62 -8.98
CA ARG A 76 7.99 19.92 -9.63
C ARG A 76 9.26 20.58 -10.17
N PHE A 77 10.43 20.10 -9.75
CA PHE A 77 11.72 20.75 -10.01
C PHE A 77 12.56 20.06 -11.08
N ASP A 78 12.57 18.73 -11.10
CA ASP A 78 13.32 17.96 -12.09
C ASP A 78 12.66 16.61 -12.27
N SER A 79 11.79 16.47 -13.28
CA SER A 79 11.14 15.20 -13.62
C SER A 79 11.71 14.57 -14.88
N GLN A 80 12.70 15.21 -15.51
CA GLN A 80 13.24 14.79 -16.81
C GLN A 80 14.37 13.78 -16.65
N GLY A 81 14.48 12.84 -17.59
CA GLY A 81 15.50 11.81 -17.59
C GLY A 81 15.10 10.52 -16.87
N THR A 82 16.10 9.72 -16.52
CA THR A 82 15.92 8.43 -15.84
C THR A 82 15.86 8.59 -14.32
N ASP A 83 15.33 7.57 -13.64
CA ASP A 83 15.23 7.56 -12.18
C ASP A 83 16.63 7.67 -11.52
N ASN A 84 17.66 7.04 -12.10
CA ASN A 84 19.04 7.15 -11.62
C ASN A 84 19.63 8.56 -11.79
N GLU A 85 19.40 9.21 -12.93
CA GLU A 85 19.87 10.59 -13.15
C GLU A 85 19.19 11.55 -12.18
N TYR A 86 17.88 11.38 -11.97
CA TYR A 86 17.14 12.15 -10.98
C TYR A 86 17.71 11.96 -9.57
N MET A 87 17.98 10.72 -9.16
CA MET A 87 18.55 10.41 -7.85
C MET A 87 19.88 11.15 -7.61
N VAL A 88 20.78 11.17 -8.61
CA VAL A 88 22.06 11.87 -8.52
C VAL A 88 21.87 13.39 -8.39
N ARG A 89 20.99 13.97 -9.21
CA ARG A 89 20.71 15.42 -9.16
C ARG A 89 20.03 15.82 -7.87
N PHE A 90 19.09 15.01 -7.39
CA PHE A 90 18.43 15.20 -6.10
C PHE A 90 19.45 15.19 -4.97
N ALA A 91 20.35 14.20 -4.93
CA ALA A 91 21.37 14.11 -3.89
C ALA A 91 22.30 15.33 -3.88
N HIS A 92 22.78 15.76 -5.06
CA HIS A 92 23.59 16.97 -5.18
C HIS A 92 22.84 18.21 -4.67
N ARG A 93 21.56 18.34 -5.05
CA ARG A 93 20.75 19.48 -4.66
C ARG A 93 20.44 19.51 -3.16
N LEU A 94 20.13 18.36 -2.58
CA LEU A 94 19.91 18.22 -1.15
C LEU A 94 21.18 18.58 -0.36
N GLN A 95 22.34 18.18 -0.87
CA GLN A 95 23.62 18.55 -0.28
C GLN A 95 23.88 20.06 -0.36
N GLU A 96 23.61 20.70 -1.51
CA GLU A 96 23.79 22.15 -1.67
C GLU A 96 22.86 22.98 -0.78
N LEU A 97 21.61 22.54 -0.60
CA LEU A 97 20.58 23.30 0.10
C LEU A 97 20.55 23.03 1.60
N GLU A 98 20.61 21.75 1.98
CA GLU A 98 20.37 21.30 3.36
C GLU A 98 21.63 20.68 4.00
N GLY A 99 22.69 20.44 3.21
CA GLY A 99 23.95 19.88 3.72
C GLY A 99 23.93 18.36 3.95
N TYR A 100 22.86 17.67 3.59
CA TYR A 100 22.74 16.21 3.76
C TYR A 100 23.24 15.46 2.54
N LEU A 101 23.97 14.37 2.78
CA LEU A 101 24.45 13.46 1.75
C LEU A 101 23.60 12.20 1.79
N VAL A 102 22.97 11.88 0.66
CA VAL A 102 22.18 10.66 0.48
C VAL A 102 22.83 9.79 -0.58
N SER A 103 22.80 8.48 -0.37
CA SER A 103 23.42 7.50 -1.26
C SER A 103 22.71 7.45 -2.60
N THR A 104 23.49 7.43 -3.67
CA THR A 104 23.01 7.24 -5.05
C THR A 104 23.44 5.89 -5.62
N ALA A 105 23.86 4.95 -4.76
CA ALA A 105 24.34 3.64 -5.19
C ALA A 105 23.20 2.73 -5.65
N SER A 106 22.03 2.84 -5.03
CA SER A 106 20.79 2.17 -5.45
C SER A 106 19.56 2.90 -4.88
N PRO A 107 18.36 2.69 -5.46
CA PRO A 107 17.11 3.25 -4.93
C PRO A 107 16.84 2.83 -3.47
N GLU A 108 17.26 1.63 -3.08
CA GLU A 108 17.14 1.12 -1.72
C GLU A 108 17.98 1.96 -0.75
N ALA A 109 19.27 2.17 -1.06
CA ALA A 109 20.17 2.95 -0.22
C ALA A 109 19.71 4.41 -0.11
N PHE A 110 19.28 4.98 -1.24
CA PHE A 110 18.72 6.32 -1.31
C PHE A 110 17.50 6.49 -0.39
N LEU A 111 16.53 5.58 -0.48
CA LEU A 111 15.33 5.65 0.36
C LEU A 111 15.65 5.44 1.85
N VAL A 112 16.58 4.54 2.17
CA VAL A 112 17.03 4.33 3.55
C VAL A 112 17.61 5.62 4.13
N ASP A 113 18.45 6.34 3.38
CA ASP A 113 19.04 7.60 3.84
C ASP A 113 18.00 8.70 3.99
N LEU A 114 17.03 8.80 3.07
CA LEU A 114 15.92 9.75 3.19
C LEU A 114 15.08 9.51 4.46
N ILE A 115 14.85 8.26 4.81
CA ILE A 115 14.14 7.89 6.04
C ILE A 115 15.01 8.18 7.27
N ALA A 116 16.29 7.82 7.22
CA ALA A 116 17.23 8.04 8.33
C ALA A 116 17.40 9.54 8.67
N HIS A 117 17.36 10.40 7.65
CA HIS A 117 17.41 11.85 7.83
C HIS A 117 16.04 12.49 8.09
N GLY A 118 14.95 11.72 8.09
CA GLY A 118 13.61 12.21 8.42
C GLY A 118 12.94 13.04 7.31
N PHE A 119 13.43 12.98 6.07
CA PHE A 119 12.76 13.59 4.92
C PHE A 119 11.54 12.77 4.47
N VAL A 120 11.56 11.48 4.78
CA VAL A 120 10.51 10.53 4.41
C VAL A 120 10.13 9.68 5.62
N VAL A 121 8.84 9.49 5.84
CA VAL A 121 8.32 8.58 6.87
C VAL A 121 7.49 7.49 6.20
N ALA A 122 7.80 6.22 6.50
CA ALA A 122 6.97 5.09 6.08
C ALA A 122 5.81 4.91 7.07
N GLU A 123 4.57 4.88 6.57
CA GLU A 123 3.33 4.62 7.32
C GLU A 123 2.91 3.14 7.26
#